data_AF-A0A378UCC7-F1
#
_entry.id   AF-A0A378UCC7-F1
#
_cell.length_a   1.000
_cell.length_b   1.000
_cell.length_c   1.000
_cell.angle_alpha   90.00
_cell.angle_beta   90.00
_cell.angle_gamma   90.00
#
_symmetry.space_group_name_H-M   'P 1'
#
loop_
_entity.id
_entity.type
_entity.pdbx_description
1 polymer ?
#
loop_
_entity_poly.entity_id
_entity_poly.type
_entity_poly.pdbx_seq_one_letter_code
_entity_poly.pdbx_strand_id
1 'polypeptide(L)'
;MTPIYAFTNEILANSDRLTLSEFGHFMQAITGLFTKTTPESARKISCAFHFLRNGLINRTTLENQFTSFWSALEALTKDVSSQKLDHDDHVVYTTAPCMGLDYVVKQLVSLRGISRELKLELTLQDGSRVNPGESDLDEIYTCLKDSYFVQQFERELSDYPYAAYMLRKFSKLCSCPREMGTKIIRHAIK
;
A
#
# COMPACT_ATOMS: atom_id res chain seq x y z
N MET A 1 24.80 -33.74 -25.72
CA MET A 1 23.87 -32.77 -25.12
C MET A 1 22.90 -32.33 -26.20
N THR A 2 21.65 -32.76 -26.11
CA THR A 2 20.60 -32.41 -27.08
C THR A 2 20.14 -30.98 -26.79
N PRO A 3 20.08 -30.06 -27.78
CA PRO A 3 19.63 -28.70 -27.51
C PRO A 3 18.12 -28.73 -27.27
N ILE A 4 17.68 -28.15 -26.14
CA ILE A 4 16.27 -27.97 -25.83
C ILE A 4 15.82 -26.72 -26.60
N TYR A 5 15.08 -26.91 -27.68
CA TYR A 5 14.69 -25.82 -28.59
C TYR A 5 13.40 -25.07 -28.18
N ALA A 6 12.54 -25.65 -27.34
CA ALA A 6 11.35 -24.97 -26.80
C ALA A 6 10.70 -25.78 -25.65
N PHE A 7 10.07 -25.07 -24.70
CA PHE A 7 9.17 -25.66 -23.70
C PHE A 7 7.72 -25.58 -24.19
N THR A 8 6.95 -26.66 -24.01
CA THR A 8 5.54 -26.75 -24.47
C THR A 8 4.61 -25.75 -23.76
N ASN A 9 5.05 -25.17 -22.64
CA ASN A 9 4.35 -24.14 -21.86
C ASN A 9 5.29 -22.97 -21.53
N GLU A 10 5.90 -22.37 -22.55
CA GLU A 10 6.73 -21.19 -22.34
C GLU A 10 5.89 -20.05 -21.74
N ILE A 11 6.40 -19.40 -20.68
CA ILE A 11 5.73 -18.25 -20.06
C ILE A 11 5.90 -17.05 -21.01
N LEU A 12 4.94 -16.88 -21.91
CA LEU A 12 4.98 -15.89 -23.00
C LEU A 12 4.61 -14.46 -22.57
N ALA A 13 4.31 -14.23 -21.29
CA ALA A 13 4.05 -12.89 -20.76
C ALA A 13 5.38 -12.22 -20.38
N ASN A 14 5.94 -11.43 -21.29
CA ASN A 14 7.16 -10.65 -21.07
C ASN A 14 7.06 -9.60 -19.92
N SER A 15 5.87 -9.37 -19.35
CA SER A 15 5.65 -8.53 -18.17
C SER A 15 5.97 -9.21 -16.83
N ASP A 16 6.11 -10.55 -16.82
CA ASP A 16 6.15 -11.37 -15.60
C ASP A 16 7.50 -12.07 -15.38
N ARG A 17 8.59 -11.56 -15.97
CA ARG A 17 9.94 -12.02 -15.59
C ARG A 17 10.28 -11.48 -14.20
N LEU A 18 9.82 -12.19 -13.17
CA LEU A 18 10.43 -12.12 -11.84
C LEU A 18 11.93 -12.34 -12.03
N THR A 19 12.71 -11.35 -11.64
CA THR A 19 14.17 -11.50 -11.56
C THR A 19 14.49 -12.67 -10.64
N LEU A 20 15.65 -13.32 -10.85
CA LEU A 20 16.10 -14.43 -10.00
C LEU A 20 16.08 -14.04 -8.50
N SER A 21 16.35 -12.76 -8.20
CA SER A 21 16.25 -12.18 -6.87
C SER A 21 14.82 -12.08 -6.34
N GLU A 22 13.86 -11.62 -7.15
CA GLU A 22 12.45 -11.52 -6.72
C GLU A 22 11.84 -12.91 -6.54
N PHE A 23 12.18 -13.86 -7.42
CA PHE A 23 11.79 -15.26 -7.28
C PHE A 23 12.44 -15.89 -6.04
N GLY A 24 13.72 -15.61 -5.78
CA GLY A 24 14.43 -16.05 -4.58
C GLY A 24 13.80 -15.50 -3.30
N HIS A 25 13.46 -14.21 -3.26
CA HIS A 25 12.75 -13.60 -2.14
C HIS A 25 11.36 -14.21 -1.94
N PHE A 26 10.62 -14.45 -3.02
CA PHE A 26 9.32 -15.13 -2.95
C PHE A 26 9.45 -16.53 -2.35
N MET A 27 10.38 -17.34 -2.84
CA MET A 27 10.62 -18.70 -2.33
C MET A 27 11.04 -18.67 -0.86
N GLN A 28 11.93 -17.75 -0.47
CA GLN A 28 12.34 -17.60 0.92
C GLN A 28 11.17 -17.20 1.83
N ALA A 29 10.29 -16.30 1.37
CA ALA A 29 9.11 -15.88 2.11
C ALA A 29 8.10 -17.03 2.27
N ILE A 30 7.84 -17.80 1.21
CA ILE A 30 6.94 -18.96 1.25
C ILE A 30 7.52 -20.09 2.11
N THR A 31 8.81 -20.41 1.97
CA THR A 31 9.47 -21.38 2.84
C THR A 31 9.42 -20.91 4.29
N GLY A 32 9.69 -19.63 4.55
CA GLY A 32 9.57 -19.03 5.88
C GLY A 32 8.17 -19.17 6.46
N LEU A 33 7.13 -18.93 5.66
CA LEU A 33 5.74 -19.11 6.04
C LEU A 33 5.49 -20.55 6.52
N PHE A 34 5.80 -21.55 5.71
CA PHE A 34 5.49 -22.96 6.04
C PHE A 34 6.41 -23.58 7.11
N THR A 35 7.55 -22.96 7.42
CA THR A 35 8.51 -23.48 8.41
C THR A 35 8.47 -22.74 9.75
N LYS A 36 8.05 -21.47 9.79
CA LYS A 36 8.11 -20.61 10.97
C LYS A 36 6.77 -20.17 11.51
N THR A 37 5.65 -20.50 10.86
CA THR A 37 4.31 -20.15 11.34
C THR A 37 3.50 -21.38 11.75
N THR A 38 2.45 -21.16 12.54
CA THR A 38 1.55 -22.23 12.95
C THR A 38 0.78 -22.80 11.74
N PRO A 39 0.35 -24.08 11.79
CA PRO A 39 -0.47 -24.67 10.73
C PRO A 39 -1.74 -23.85 10.43
N GLU A 40 -2.33 -23.26 11.45
CA GLU A 40 -3.52 -22.41 11.35
C GLU A 40 -3.22 -21.13 10.54
N SER A 41 -2.12 -20.44 10.85
CA SER A 41 -1.69 -19.24 10.11
C SER A 41 -1.31 -19.57 8.66
N ALA A 42 -0.62 -20.69 8.43
CA ALA A 42 -0.25 -21.14 7.08
C ALA A 42 -1.50 -21.49 6.23
N ARG A 43 -2.50 -22.17 6.83
CA ARG A 43 -3.78 -22.43 6.16
C ARG A 43 -4.52 -21.14 5.84
N LYS A 44 -4.60 -20.22 6.79
CA LYS A 44 -5.25 -18.91 6.62
C LYS A 44 -4.68 -18.15 5.41
N ILE A 45 -3.36 -18.09 5.32
CA ILE A 45 -2.65 -17.42 4.21
C ILE A 45 -2.85 -18.19 2.90
N SER A 46 -2.80 -19.52 2.92
CA SER A 46 -3.05 -20.35 1.73
C SER A 46 -4.46 -20.18 1.17
N CYS A 47 -5.49 -20.13 2.04
CA CYS A 47 -6.88 -19.88 1.66
C CYS A 47 -7.03 -18.48 1.03
N ALA A 48 -6.42 -17.46 1.62
CA ALA A 48 -6.44 -16.10 1.06
C ALA A 48 -5.82 -16.04 -0.34
N PHE A 49 -4.65 -16.67 -0.53
CA PHE A 49 -4.01 -16.75 -1.85
C PHE A 49 -4.85 -17.50 -2.88
N HIS A 50 -5.53 -18.57 -2.46
CA HIS A 50 -6.43 -19.32 -3.33
C HIS A 50 -7.60 -18.45 -3.82
N PHE A 51 -8.28 -17.74 -2.92
CA PHE A 51 -9.35 -16.81 -3.28
C PHE A 51 -8.86 -15.66 -4.16
N LEU A 52 -7.70 -15.06 -3.84
CA LEU A 52 -7.09 -14.02 -4.67
C LEU A 52 -6.80 -14.52 -6.08
N ARG A 53 -6.17 -15.69 -6.21
CA ARG A 53 -5.88 -16.31 -7.50
C ARG A 53 -7.16 -16.55 -8.30
N ASN A 54 -8.22 -17.03 -7.66
CA ASN A 54 -9.51 -17.23 -8.30
C ASN A 54 -10.09 -15.93 -8.85
N GLY A 55 -10.00 -14.83 -8.10
CA GLY A 55 -10.45 -13.50 -8.57
C GLY A 55 -9.60 -12.94 -9.72
N LEU A 56 -8.31 -13.25 -9.76
CA LEU A 56 -7.42 -12.83 -10.85
C LEU A 56 -7.65 -13.61 -12.16
N ILE A 57 -8.02 -14.89 -12.04
CA ILE A 57 -8.28 -15.80 -13.18
C ILE A 57 -9.72 -15.64 -13.68
N ASN A 58 -10.71 -15.59 -12.79
CA ASN A 58 -12.12 -15.52 -13.13
C ASN A 58 -12.56 -14.07 -13.39
N ARG A 59 -12.14 -13.53 -14.54
CA ARG A 59 -12.48 -12.17 -15.00
C ARG A 59 -13.82 -12.11 -15.75
N THR A 60 -14.59 -13.19 -15.72
CA THR A 60 -15.83 -13.35 -16.51
C THR A 60 -16.89 -12.32 -16.11
N THR A 61 -16.96 -11.96 -14.83
CA THR A 61 -17.76 -10.85 -14.32
C THR A 61 -16.99 -10.11 -13.23
N LEU A 62 -17.19 -8.79 -13.14
CA LEU A 62 -16.60 -7.96 -12.07
C LEU A 62 -17.09 -8.42 -10.68
N GLU A 63 -18.34 -8.84 -10.59
CA GLU A 63 -18.95 -9.32 -9.34
C GLU A 63 -18.25 -10.57 -8.78
N ASN A 64 -17.93 -11.55 -9.64
CA ASN A 64 -17.21 -12.76 -9.22
C ASN A 64 -15.78 -12.43 -8.75
N GLN A 65 -15.14 -11.47 -9.41
CA GLN A 65 -13.83 -10.98 -9.04
C GLN A 65 -13.86 -10.29 -7.68
N PHE A 66 -14.80 -9.36 -7.44
CA PHE A 66 -14.96 -8.69 -6.16
C PHE A 66 -15.30 -9.66 -5.03
N THR A 67 -16.19 -10.62 -5.27
CA THR A 67 -16.54 -11.66 -4.29
C THR A 67 -15.30 -12.48 -3.90
N SER A 68 -14.47 -12.84 -4.89
CA SER A 68 -13.22 -13.59 -4.64
C SER A 68 -12.21 -12.76 -3.84
N PHE A 69 -12.09 -11.46 -4.13
CA PHE A 69 -11.20 -10.57 -3.37
C PHE A 69 -11.72 -10.33 -1.94
N TRP A 70 -13.02 -10.22 -1.76
CA TRP A 70 -13.65 -10.14 -0.45
C TRP A 70 -13.38 -11.40 0.38
N SER A 71 -13.60 -12.58 -0.20
CA SER A 71 -13.31 -13.88 0.43
C SER A 71 -11.84 -14.02 0.84
N ALA A 72 -10.92 -13.45 0.05
CA ALA A 72 -9.50 -13.41 0.39
C ALA A 72 -9.23 -12.52 1.62
N LEU A 73 -9.87 -11.34 1.68
CA LEU A 73 -9.77 -10.43 2.83
C LEU A 73 -10.39 -11.01 4.09
N GLU A 74 -11.57 -11.64 3.99
CA GLU A 74 -12.21 -12.38 5.09
C GLU A 74 -11.28 -13.46 5.65
N ALA A 75 -10.69 -14.27 4.76
CA ALA A 75 -9.72 -15.29 5.15
C ALA A 75 -8.51 -14.66 5.89
N LEU A 76 -7.97 -13.52 5.42
CA LEU A 76 -6.83 -12.85 6.07
C LEU A 76 -7.16 -12.15 7.39
N THR A 77 -8.39 -11.70 7.57
CA THR A 77 -8.80 -10.92 8.74
C THR A 77 -9.41 -11.79 9.83
N LYS A 78 -9.82 -13.01 9.51
CA LYS A 78 -10.41 -13.96 10.47
C LYS A 78 -9.64 -14.04 11.80
N ASP A 79 -10.34 -13.92 12.92
CA ASP A 79 -9.81 -14.01 14.29
C ASP A 79 -8.73 -12.96 14.66
N VAL A 80 -8.62 -11.86 13.92
CA VAL A 80 -7.66 -10.77 14.25
C VAL A 80 -8.18 -9.85 15.36
N SER A 81 -9.48 -9.54 15.37
CA SER A 81 -10.14 -8.78 16.43
C SER A 81 -10.84 -9.71 17.41
N SER A 82 -10.75 -9.41 18.72
CA SER A 82 -11.48 -10.10 19.78
C SER A 82 -12.91 -9.58 19.97
N GLN A 83 -13.32 -8.55 19.20
CA GLN A 83 -14.68 -8.02 19.24
C GLN A 83 -15.65 -9.00 18.56
N LYS A 84 -16.85 -9.15 19.13
CA LYS A 84 -17.94 -9.90 18.50
C LYS A 84 -18.62 -9.01 17.46
N LEU A 85 -18.08 -9.03 16.24
CA LEU A 85 -18.62 -8.35 15.07
C LEU A 85 -19.17 -9.39 14.09
N ASP A 86 -20.11 -8.98 13.24
CA ASP A 86 -20.46 -9.78 12.06
C ASP A 86 -19.26 -9.88 11.12
N HIS A 87 -19.28 -10.86 10.21
CA HIS A 87 -18.13 -11.15 9.33
C HIS A 87 -17.69 -9.91 8.53
N ASP A 88 -18.62 -9.20 7.90
CA ASP A 88 -18.30 -8.02 7.09
C ASP A 88 -17.77 -6.86 7.96
N ASP A 89 -18.42 -6.60 9.09
CA ASP A 89 -17.98 -5.57 10.05
C ASP A 89 -16.59 -5.87 10.60
N HIS A 90 -16.26 -7.16 10.80
CA HIS A 90 -14.94 -7.59 11.24
C HIS A 90 -13.87 -7.28 10.20
N VAL A 91 -14.12 -7.58 8.91
CA VAL A 91 -13.21 -7.26 7.81
C VAL A 91 -12.97 -5.76 7.74
N VAL A 92 -14.04 -4.97 7.76
CA VAL A 92 -13.96 -3.50 7.69
C VAL A 92 -13.15 -2.97 8.88
N TYR A 93 -13.51 -3.36 10.10
CA TYR A 93 -12.83 -2.93 11.33
C TYR A 93 -11.34 -3.26 11.32
N THR A 94 -10.98 -4.47 10.89
CA THR A 94 -9.61 -4.98 10.92
C THR A 94 -8.72 -4.37 9.85
N THR A 95 -9.27 -4.11 8.65
CA THR A 95 -8.48 -3.63 7.50
C THR A 95 -8.32 -2.12 7.47
N ALA A 96 -9.29 -1.39 8.01
CA ALA A 96 -9.32 0.07 8.06
C ALA A 96 -8.00 0.72 8.56
N PRO A 97 -7.41 0.30 9.69
CA PRO A 97 -6.13 0.84 10.16
C PRO A 97 -4.97 0.57 9.19
N CYS A 98 -4.91 -0.64 8.61
CA CYS A 98 -3.89 -1.03 7.64
C CYS A 98 -3.98 -0.19 6.36
N MET A 99 -5.20 0.01 5.85
CA MET A 99 -5.46 0.89 4.71
C MET A 99 -5.07 2.34 5.02
N GLY A 100 -5.30 2.79 6.26
CA GLY A 100 -4.88 4.10 6.71
C GLY A 100 -3.35 4.28 6.69
N LEU A 101 -2.61 3.31 7.23
CA LEU A 101 -1.15 3.33 7.21
C LEU A 101 -0.60 3.29 5.77
N ASP A 102 -1.11 2.38 4.96
CA ASP A 102 -0.72 2.23 3.55
C ASP A 102 -1.01 3.50 2.73
N TYR A 103 -2.15 4.17 2.99
CA TYR A 103 -2.47 5.44 2.36
C TYR A 103 -1.40 6.50 2.65
N VAL A 104 -0.98 6.66 3.91
CA VAL A 104 0.06 7.63 4.28
C VAL A 104 1.38 7.32 3.57
N VAL A 105 1.81 6.06 3.60
CA VAL A 105 3.05 5.62 2.96
C VAL A 105 3.03 5.88 1.45
N LYS A 106 1.95 5.52 0.76
CA LYS A 106 1.80 5.75 -0.68
C LYS A 106 1.88 7.24 -1.03
N GLN A 107 1.20 8.10 -0.27
CA GLN A 107 1.27 9.55 -0.49
C GLN A 107 2.69 10.08 -0.27
N LEU A 108 3.40 9.66 0.78
CA LEU A 108 4.79 10.07 1.02
C LEU A 108 5.73 9.61 -0.12
N VAL A 109 5.58 8.39 -0.61
CA VAL A 109 6.35 7.87 -1.75
C VAL A 109 6.07 8.70 -3.01
N SER A 110 4.81 9.04 -3.28
CA SER A 110 4.45 9.91 -4.42
C SER A 110 5.05 11.31 -4.27
N LEU A 111 4.98 11.92 -3.09
CA LEU A 111 5.55 13.24 -2.84
C LEU A 111 7.07 13.26 -3.01
N ARG A 112 7.76 12.22 -2.56
CA ARG A 112 9.21 12.04 -2.81
C ARG A 112 9.49 11.98 -4.31
N GLY A 113 8.72 11.19 -5.06
CA GLY A 113 8.86 11.07 -6.51
C GLY A 113 8.67 12.40 -7.24
N ILE A 114 7.62 13.14 -6.88
CA ILE A 114 7.34 14.48 -7.43
C ILE A 114 8.49 15.45 -7.08
N SER A 115 8.96 15.43 -5.83
CA SER A 115 10.03 16.32 -5.38
C SER A 115 11.34 16.06 -6.12
N ARG A 116 11.64 14.79 -6.42
CA ARG A 116 12.80 14.41 -7.22
C ARG A 116 12.69 14.89 -8.67
N GLU A 117 11.52 14.71 -9.29
CA GLU A 117 11.28 15.13 -10.67
C GLU A 117 11.39 16.66 -10.83
N LEU A 118 10.78 17.40 -9.91
CA LEU A 118 10.83 18.86 -9.89
C LEU A 118 12.14 19.43 -9.31
N LYS A 119 13.04 18.56 -8.82
CA LYS A 119 14.32 18.93 -8.21
C LYS A 119 14.16 19.95 -7.08
N LEU A 120 13.19 19.70 -6.20
CA LEU A 120 12.84 20.65 -5.14
C LEU A 120 13.93 20.73 -4.06
N GLU A 121 14.24 21.96 -3.67
CA GLU A 121 15.04 22.28 -2.48
C GLU A 121 14.20 23.26 -1.65
N LEU A 122 13.68 22.78 -0.52
CA LEU A 122 12.73 23.51 0.32
C LEU A 122 13.39 23.86 1.65
N THR A 123 12.81 24.84 2.37
CA THR A 123 13.31 25.23 3.70
C THR A 123 12.27 25.02 4.79
N LEU A 124 12.72 24.58 5.96
CA LEU A 124 11.93 24.56 7.19
C LEU A 124 11.90 25.94 7.83
N GLN A 125 10.99 26.15 8.78
CA GLN A 125 10.81 27.43 9.46
C GLN A 125 12.06 27.86 10.26
N ASP A 126 12.91 26.92 10.68
CA ASP A 126 14.18 27.18 11.36
C ASP A 126 15.34 27.53 10.40
N GLY A 127 15.07 27.56 9.09
CA GLY A 127 16.03 27.87 8.04
C GLY A 127 16.84 26.68 7.53
N SER A 128 16.62 25.48 8.06
CA SER A 128 17.27 24.27 7.54
C SER A 128 16.72 23.90 6.16
N ARG A 129 17.61 23.41 5.29
CA ARG A 129 17.29 23.03 3.91
C ARG A 129 17.00 21.54 3.83
N VAL A 130 15.97 21.19 3.09
CA VAL A 130 15.52 19.81 2.89
C VAL A 130 15.33 19.57 1.40
N ASN A 131 15.84 18.44 0.93
CA ASN A 131 15.56 17.90 -0.40
C ASN A 131 14.62 16.70 -0.27
N PRO A 132 13.30 16.88 -0.40
CA PRO A 132 12.35 15.80 -0.14
C PRO A 132 12.45 14.66 -1.17
N GLY A 133 13.11 14.88 -2.31
CA GLY A 133 13.34 13.84 -3.32
C GLY A 133 14.35 12.78 -2.89
N GLU A 134 15.28 13.15 -2.00
CA GLU A 134 16.34 12.28 -1.49
C GLU A 134 16.17 11.93 -0.01
N SER A 135 15.23 12.59 0.68
CA SER A 135 14.85 12.28 2.06
C SER A 135 14.15 10.93 2.25
N ASP A 136 14.27 10.40 3.46
CA ASP A 136 13.50 9.26 3.92
C ASP A 136 12.04 9.63 4.21
N LEU A 137 11.13 8.64 4.17
CA LEU A 137 9.69 8.91 4.32
C LEU A 137 9.34 9.53 5.69
N ASP A 138 10.08 9.19 6.74
CA ASP A 138 9.90 9.76 8.08
C ASP A 138 10.27 11.25 8.13
N GLU A 139 11.36 11.62 7.46
CA GLU A 139 11.79 13.02 7.35
C GLU A 139 10.75 13.84 6.57
N ILE A 140 10.28 13.32 5.43
CA ILE A 140 9.21 13.97 4.64
C ILE A 140 7.95 14.12 5.48
N TYR A 141 7.54 13.07 6.21
CA TYR A 141 6.38 13.10 7.09
C TYR A 141 6.50 14.17 8.19
N THR A 142 7.71 14.34 8.74
CA THR A 142 8.00 15.37 9.73
C THR A 142 7.96 16.77 9.11
N CYS A 143 8.55 16.96 7.94
CA CYS A 143 8.54 18.23 7.21
C CYS A 143 7.12 18.68 6.83
N LEU A 144 6.22 17.73 6.52
CA LEU A 144 4.82 18.05 6.20
C LEU A 144 4.02 18.62 7.39
N LYS A 145 4.58 18.59 8.62
CA LYS A 145 4.01 19.25 9.79
C LYS A 145 4.45 20.71 9.91
N ASP A 146 5.49 21.11 9.19
CA ASP A 146 5.96 22.49 9.09
C ASP A 146 5.12 23.26 8.06
N SER A 147 4.43 24.31 8.51
CA SER A 147 3.55 25.09 7.64
C SER A 147 4.28 25.92 6.59
N TYR A 148 5.53 26.33 6.87
CA TYR A 148 6.36 27.09 5.95
C TYR A 148 6.88 26.20 4.82
N PHE A 149 7.28 24.98 5.15
CA PHE A 149 7.64 23.95 4.18
C PHE A 149 6.48 23.63 3.22
N VAL A 150 5.28 23.38 3.78
CA VAL A 150 4.09 23.07 2.99
C VAL A 150 3.72 24.23 2.05
N GLN A 151 3.82 25.48 2.51
CA GLN A 151 3.53 26.64 1.67
C GLN A 151 4.51 26.80 0.50
N GLN A 152 5.80 26.55 0.71
CA GLN A 152 6.77 26.56 -0.39
C GLN A 152 6.45 25.46 -1.39
N PHE A 153 6.22 24.24 -0.91
CA PHE A 153 5.90 23.12 -1.78
C PHE A 153 4.59 23.37 -2.58
N GLU A 154 3.57 23.98 -1.97
CA GLU A 154 2.37 24.39 -2.70
C GLU A 154 2.64 25.42 -3.80
N ARG A 155 3.60 26.33 -3.61
CA ARG A 155 4.01 27.31 -4.63
C ARG A 155 4.74 26.64 -5.79
N GLU A 156 5.61 25.68 -5.51
CA GLU A 156 6.28 24.88 -6.55
C GLU A 156 5.29 24.05 -7.37
N LEU A 157 4.11 23.77 -6.80
CA LEU A 157 3.00 23.10 -7.48
C LEU A 157 1.97 24.07 -8.06
N SER A 158 2.28 25.36 -8.26
CA SER A 158 1.32 26.36 -8.75
C SER A 158 0.72 25.99 -10.11
N ASP A 159 1.52 25.36 -10.97
CA ASP A 159 1.10 24.91 -12.31
C ASP A 159 0.24 23.64 -12.26
N TYR A 160 0.14 23.01 -11.09
CA TYR A 160 -0.60 21.77 -10.82
C TYR A 160 -1.60 21.97 -9.67
N PRO A 161 -2.67 22.78 -9.84
CA PRO A 161 -3.53 23.23 -8.76
C PRO A 161 -4.21 22.08 -7.99
N TYR A 162 -4.55 20.98 -8.68
CA TYR A 162 -5.10 19.80 -8.01
C TYR A 162 -4.05 19.05 -7.16
N ALA A 163 -2.80 19.00 -7.61
CA ALA A 163 -1.70 18.42 -6.82
C ALA A 163 -1.42 19.27 -5.58
N ALA A 164 -1.39 20.60 -5.71
CA ALA A 164 -1.26 21.51 -4.57
C ALA A 164 -2.42 21.35 -3.56
N TYR A 165 -3.66 21.22 -4.04
CA TYR A 165 -4.82 20.92 -3.20
C TYR A 165 -4.67 19.58 -2.44
N MET A 166 -4.23 18.53 -3.14
CA MET A 166 -4.04 17.20 -2.55
C MET A 166 -2.90 17.20 -1.52
N LEU A 167 -1.79 17.89 -1.79
CA LEU A 167 -0.71 18.11 -0.83
C LEU A 167 -1.22 18.79 0.44
N ARG A 168 -1.98 19.88 0.31
CA ARG A 168 -2.59 20.58 1.46
C ARG A 168 -3.51 19.70 2.28
N LYS A 169 -4.32 18.89 1.60
CA LYS A 169 -5.25 17.95 2.24
C LYS A 169 -4.47 16.88 3.00
N PHE A 170 -3.36 16.39 2.43
CA PHE A 170 -2.53 15.36 3.03
C PHE A 170 -1.68 15.89 4.20
N SER A 171 -1.09 17.09 4.10
CA SER A 171 -0.33 17.69 5.20
C SER A 171 -1.18 17.91 6.45
N LYS A 172 -2.44 18.33 6.29
CA LYS A 172 -3.42 18.39 7.40
C LYS A 172 -3.63 17.04 8.09
N LEU A 173 -3.69 15.94 7.32
CA LEU A 173 -3.81 14.60 7.90
C LEU A 173 -2.55 14.20 8.67
N CYS A 174 -1.37 14.60 8.19
CA CYS A 174 -0.09 14.36 8.88
C CYS A 174 0.00 15.09 10.22
N SER A 175 -0.53 16.32 10.29
CA SER A 175 -0.56 17.13 11.51
C SER A 175 -1.66 16.73 12.50
N CYS A 176 -2.73 16.08 12.03
CA CYS A 176 -3.83 15.60 12.87
C CYS A 176 -4.22 14.13 12.58
N PRO A 177 -3.43 13.14 13.05
CA PRO A 177 -3.70 11.72 12.81
C PRO A 177 -5.08 11.25 13.31
N ARG A 178 -5.64 11.92 14.33
CA ARG A 178 -7.00 11.65 14.84
C ARG A 178 -8.09 11.91 13.81
N GLU A 179 -7.93 12.88 12.92
CA GLU A 179 -8.89 13.11 11.83
C GLU A 179 -8.88 11.95 10.82
N MET A 180 -7.73 11.34 10.59
CA MET A 180 -7.62 10.15 9.74
C MET A 180 -8.30 8.96 10.38
N GLY A 181 -8.02 8.68 11.66
CA GLY A 181 -8.72 7.65 12.43
C GLY A 181 -10.23 7.89 12.45
N THR A 182 -10.67 9.14 12.63
CA THR A 182 -12.10 9.50 12.63
C THR A 182 -12.73 9.34 11.25
N LYS A 183 -12.04 9.67 10.16
CA LYS A 183 -12.53 9.44 8.79
C LYS A 183 -12.70 7.96 8.48
N ILE A 184 -11.73 7.14 8.90
CA ILE A 184 -11.77 5.69 8.76
C ILE A 184 -12.96 5.13 9.56
N ILE A 185 -13.11 5.54 10.82
CA ILE A 185 -14.23 5.14 11.69
C ILE A 185 -15.58 5.60 11.13
N ARG A 186 -15.71 6.84 10.67
CA ARG A 186 -16.96 7.35 10.07
C ARG A 186 -17.34 6.61 8.79
N HIS A 187 -16.38 6.05 8.07
CA HIS A 187 -16.65 5.23 6.90
C HIS A 187 -17.21 3.85 7.26
N ALA A 188 -16.96 3.38 8.49
CA ALA A 188 -17.49 2.13 9.05
C ALA A 188 -18.83 2.29 9.79
N ILE A 189 -19.30 3.52 10.03
CA ILE A 189 -20.58 3.81 10.72
C ILE A 189 -21.73 4.10 9.72
N LYS A 190 -21.45 4.10 8.42
CA LYS A 190 -22.45 4.22 7.35
C LYS A 190 -22.80 2.86 6.79
#